data_AF-A0A8C8A280-F1
#
_entry.id   AF-A0A8C8A280-F1
#
_cell.length_a   1.000
_cell.length_b   1.000
_cell.length_c   1.000
_cell.angle_alpha   90.00
_cell.angle_beta   90.00
_cell.angle_gamma   90.00
#
_symmetry.space_group_name_H-M   'P 1'
#
loop_
_entity.id
_entity.type
_entity.pdbx_description
1 polymer ?
#
loop_
_entity_poly.entity_id
_entity_poly.type
_entity_poly.pdbx_seq_one_letter_code
_entity_poly.pdbx_strand_id
1 'polypeptide(L)' 'MKQGGTQLITLLCLQAACGNYDLGKGCTKIFDPVCGTDNLLYGNECLLCFQNL' A
#
# COMPACT_ATOMS: atom_id res chain seq x y z
N MET A 1 6.22 -5.88 -8.97
CA MET A 1 6.46 -4.69 -9.81
C MET A 1 6.61 -3.48 -8.90
N LYS A 2 7.79 -3.26 -8.29
CA LYS A 2 8.05 -2.00 -7.54
C LYS A 2 8.32 -0.93 -8.59
N GLN A 3 7.29 -0.20 -8.99
CA GLN A 3 7.47 0.90 -9.94
C GLN A 3 8.02 2.10 -9.18
N GLY A 4 9.35 2.25 -9.24
CA GLY A 4 9.99 3.54 -9.02
C GLY A 4 9.63 4.45 -10.19
N GLY A 5 8.69 5.37 -9.97
CA GLY A 5 8.20 6.31 -10.97
C GLY A 5 7.72 7.58 -10.29
N THR A 6 8.53 8.62 -10.41
CA THR A 6 8.35 10.06 -10.17
C THR A 6 6.98 10.54 -9.61
N GLN A 7 6.98 10.87 -8.31
CA GLN A 7 6.39 12.07 -7.69
C GLN A 7 5.17 12.72 -8.40
N LEU A 8 3.98 12.13 -8.26
CA LEU A 8 2.70 12.86 -8.38
C LEU A 8 1.67 12.49 -7.28
N ILE A 9 2.02 11.59 -6.35
CA ILE A 9 1.12 11.01 -5.32
C ILE A 9 1.55 11.40 -3.90
N THR A 10 2.43 12.40 -3.74
CA THR A 10 3.06 12.76 -2.45
C THR A 10 2.14 13.52 -1.48
N LEU A 11 0.88 13.77 -1.83
CA LEU A 11 -0.06 14.53 -0.97
C LEU A 11 -0.92 13.67 -0.04
N LEU A 12 -0.88 12.34 -0.16
CA LEU A 12 -1.73 11.42 0.59
C LEU A 12 -0.93 10.20 1.10
N CYS A 13 0.21 10.42 1.75
CA CYS A 13 0.77 9.41 2.65
C CYS A 13 -0.18 9.26 3.86
N LEU A 14 -1.34 8.62 3.65
CA LEU A 14 -2.21 8.23 4.74
C LEU A 14 -1.53 7.09 5.50
N GLN A 15 -1.54 7.21 6.82
CA GLN A 15 -1.25 6.09 7.71
C GLN A 15 -2.22 4.94 7.37
N ALA A 16 -1.70 3.81 6.90
CA ALA A 16 -2.52 2.63 6.61
C ALA A 16 -3.11 2.06 7.90
N ALA A 17 -4.41 1.79 7.91
CA ALA A 17 -5.14 1.17 8.99
C ALA A 17 -5.07 -0.36 8.90
N CYS A 18 -3.87 -0.91 9.14
CA CYS A 18 -3.63 -2.35 9.01
C CYS A 18 -4.46 -3.22 9.97
N GLY A 19 -5.04 -2.65 11.03
CA GLY A 19 -5.95 -3.35 11.94
C GLY A 19 -7.26 -3.84 11.30
N ASN A 20 -7.61 -3.36 10.10
CA ASN A 20 -8.84 -3.73 9.40
C ASN A 20 -8.68 -4.91 8.43
N TYR A 21 -7.44 -5.36 8.17
CA TYR A 21 -7.16 -6.40 7.17
C TYR A 21 -6.85 -7.75 7.82
N ASP A 22 -7.54 -8.81 7.40
CA ASP A 22 -7.19 -10.20 7.69
C ASP A 22 -6.12 -10.67 6.69
N LEU A 23 -4.86 -10.37 6.99
CA LEU A 23 -3.71 -10.70 6.14
C LEU A 23 -3.48 -12.22 6.01
N GLY A 24 -4.08 -13.03 6.89
CA GLY A 24 -4.04 -14.50 6.80
C GLY A 24 -4.87 -15.07 5.65
N LYS A 25 -5.86 -14.32 5.16
CA LYS A 25 -6.68 -14.69 3.99
C LYS A 25 -6.16 -14.12 2.67
N GLY A 26 -5.09 -13.33 2.73
CA GLY A 26 -4.51 -12.63 1.59
C GLY A 26 -5.29 -11.38 1.19
N CYS A 27 -4.73 -10.64 0.23
CA CYS A 27 -5.26 -9.36 -0.21
C CYS A 27 -6.07 -9.48 -1.51
N THR A 28 -7.06 -8.60 -1.67
CA THR A 28 -7.75 -8.45 -2.96
C THR A 28 -6.78 -7.93 -4.04
N LYS A 29 -7.10 -8.22 -5.29
CA LYS A 29 -6.35 -7.73 -6.46
C LYS A 29 -6.90 -6.41 -7.01
N ILE A 30 -7.74 -5.72 -6.24
CA ILE A 30 -8.25 -4.40 -6.61
C ILE A 30 -7.06 -3.44 -6.59
N PHE A 31 -6.90 -2.69 -7.68
CA PHE A 31 -5.87 -1.67 -7.79
C PHE A 31 -6.41 -0.35 -7.26
N ASP A 32 -5.89 0.05 -6.10
CA ASP A 32 -6.23 1.28 -5.39
C ASP A 32 -4.95 1.83 -4.74
N PRO A 33 -4.09 2.51 -5.52
CA PRO A 33 -2.71 2.72 -5.13
C PRO A 33 -2.54 3.64 -3.91
N VAL A 34 -1.67 3.23 -2.98
CA VAL A 34 -1.33 4.01 -1.78
C VAL A 34 0.18 4.26 -1.68
N CYS A 35 0.57 5.34 -1.00
CA CYS A 35 1.96 5.69 -0.75
C CYS A 35 2.40 5.19 0.64
N GLY A 36 3.44 4.36 0.70
CA GLY A 36 4.07 3.93 1.94
C GLY A 36 5.04 4.97 2.50
N THR A 37 5.36 4.87 3.79
CA THR A 37 6.34 5.73 4.46
C THR A 37 7.78 5.53 3.97
N ASP A 38 8.01 4.44 3.25
CA ASP A 38 9.25 4.10 2.54
C ASP A 38 9.34 4.73 1.14
N ASN A 39 8.39 5.61 0.79
CA ASN A 39 8.25 6.25 -0.52
C ASN A 39 8.01 5.27 -1.66
N LEU A 40 7.42 4.11 -1.35
CA LEU A 40 7.04 3.11 -2.36
C LEU A 40 5.53 3.14 -2.59
N LEU A 41 5.14 2.92 -3.84
CA LEU A 41 3.74 2.77 -4.23
C LEU A 41 3.31 1.31 -4.06
N TYR A 42 2.20 1.11 -3.38
CA TYR A 42 1.58 -0.19 -3.18
C TYR A 42 0.29 -0.28 -3.98
N GLY A 43 -0.02 -1.46 -4.51
CA GLY A 43 -1.21 -1.67 -5.35
C GLY A 43 -2.53 -1.48 -4.61
N ASN A 44 -2.53 -1.66 -3.27
CA ASN A 44 -3.61 -1.29 -2.36
C ASN A 44 -3.11 -1.28 -0.91
N GLU A 45 -3.94 -0.75 0.00
CA GLU A 45 -3.64 -0.66 1.43
C GLU A 45 -3.38 -2.03 2.08
N CYS A 46 -4.10 -3.09 1.68
CA CYS A 46 -3.85 -4.45 2.16
C CYS A 46 -2.44 -4.93 1.78
N LEU A 47 -2.00 -4.69 0.53
CA LEU A 47 -0.67 -5.06 0.06
C LEU A 47 0.44 -4.26 0.76
N LEU A 48 0.17 -3.01 1.12
CA LEU A 48 1.05 -2.21 1.99
C LEU A 48 1.17 -2.86 3.38
N CYS A 49 0.05 -3.27 4.00
CA CYS A 49 0.04 -3.93 5.29
C CYS A 49 0.71 -5.31 5.26
N PHE A 50 0.53 -6.07 4.16
CA PHE A 50 1.17 -7.37 3.97
C PHE A 50 2.70 -7.26 3.88
N GLN A 51 3.23 -6.17 3.33
CA GLN A 51 4.67 -5.99 3.19
C GLN A 51 5.38 -5.59 4.50
N ASN A 52 4.62 -5.13 5.51
CA ASN A 52 5.10 -4.71 6.82
C ASN A 52 4.85 -5.75 7.93
N LEU A 53 4.57 -7.01 7.55
CA LEU A 53 4.54 -8.18 8.44
C LEU A 53 5.93 -8.80 8.64
#